data_AF-A0A955KNY3-F1
#
_entry.id   AF-A0A955KNY3-F1
#
_cell.length_a   1.000
_cell.length_b   1.000
_cell.length_c   1.000
_cell.angle_alpha   90.00
_cell.angle_beta   90.00
_cell.angle_gamma   90.00
#
_symmetry.space_group_name_H-M   'P 1'
#
loop_
_entity.id
_entity.type
_entity.pdbx_description
1 polymer ?
#
loop_
_entity_poly.entity_id
_entity_poly.type
_entity_poly.pdbx_seq_one_letter_code
_entity_poly.pdbx_strand_id
1 'polypeptide(L)'
;MSKPALYGLPPLIVTFEQLVFILQPLTMGYAWGENAIRDLWLLGAPIPTSNPLAPTKRIVFPGKLAEWLADVLEKKGQPLDVGATAYASLLKQSV
;
A
#
# COMPACT_ATOMS: atom_id res chain seq x y z
N MET A 1 -21.85 6.15 11.84
CA MET A 1 -21.26 5.75 10.54
C MET A 1 -20.51 4.44 10.74
N SER A 2 -21.00 3.33 10.19
CA SER A 2 -20.34 2.03 10.33
C SER A 2 -19.10 1.97 9.45
N LYS A 3 -17.94 1.66 10.05
CA LYS A 3 -16.67 1.42 9.35
C LYS A 3 -16.93 0.28 8.34
N PRO A 4 -16.72 0.45 7.03
CA PRO A 4 -16.95 -0.64 6.08
C PRO A 4 -16.05 -1.81 6.46
N ALA A 5 -16.68 -2.97 6.63
CA ALA A 5 -16.01 -4.23 6.91
C ALA A 5 -15.13 -4.60 5.72
N LEU A 6 -13.81 -4.40 5.84
CA LEU A 6 -12.82 -4.84 4.84
C LEU A 6 -12.54 -6.36 4.92
N TYR A 7 -13.41 -7.10 5.62
CA TYR A 7 -13.39 -8.55 5.75
C TYR A 7 -13.81 -9.17 4.41
N GLY A 8 -12.84 -9.39 3.52
CA GLY A 8 -13.07 -10.04 2.22
C GLY A 8 -12.12 -9.59 1.11
N LEU A 9 -11.34 -8.53 1.32
CA LEU A 9 -10.31 -8.14 0.35
C LEU A 9 -9.10 -9.07 0.46
N PRO A 10 -8.56 -9.56 -0.67
CA PRO A 10 -7.38 -10.41 -0.65
C PRO A 10 -6.17 -9.63 -0.10
N PRO A 11 -5.26 -10.30 0.62
CA PRO A 11 -4.00 -9.67 1.03
C PRO A 11 -3.20 -9.25 -0.20
N LEU A 12 -2.54 -8.10 -0.11
CA LEU A 12 -1.66 -7.62 -1.17
C LEU A 12 -0.23 -8.06 -0.86
N ILE A 13 0.38 -8.86 -1.71
CA ILE A 13 1.75 -9.36 -1.54
C ILE A 13 2.64 -8.66 -2.55
N VAL A 14 3.45 -7.72 -2.07
CA VAL A 14 4.26 -6.85 -2.92
C VAL A 14 5.66 -6.63 -2.35
N THR A 15 6.62 -6.33 -3.24
CA THR A 15 7.92 -5.80 -2.85
C THR A 15 7.79 -4.33 -2.45
N PHE A 16 8.80 -3.81 -1.75
CA PHE A 16 8.85 -2.38 -1.43
C PHE A 16 8.87 -1.52 -2.71
N GLU A 17 9.62 -1.94 -3.72
CA GLU A 17 9.73 -1.24 -5.01
C GLU A 17 8.37 -1.15 -5.75
N GLN A 18 7.61 -2.24 -5.79
CA GLN A 18 6.26 -2.25 -6.37
C GLN A 18 5.33 -1.30 -5.62
N LEU A 19 5.42 -1.27 -4.29
CA LEU A 19 4.60 -0.39 -3.47
C LEU A 19 4.97 1.09 -3.69
N VAL A 20 6.26 1.42 -3.72
CA VAL A 20 6.76 2.77 -4.03
C VAL A 20 6.32 3.20 -5.42
N PHE A 21 6.49 2.36 -6.43
CA PHE A 21 6.12 2.68 -7.81
C PHE A 21 4.65 3.13 -7.94
N ILE A 22 3.74 2.51 -7.18
CA ILE A 22 2.32 2.87 -7.21
C ILE A 22 1.98 4.04 -6.27
N LEU A 23 2.54 4.10 -5.07
CA LEU A 23 2.14 5.08 -4.06
C LEU A 23 2.93 6.39 -4.10
N GLN A 24 4.15 6.40 -4.63
CA GLN A 24 5.00 7.58 -4.68
C GLN A 24 4.36 8.78 -5.40
N PRO A 25 3.60 8.63 -6.50
CA PRO A 25 2.88 9.75 -7.10
C PRO A 25 1.90 10.44 -6.13
N LEU A 26 1.37 9.69 -5.16
CA LEU A 26 0.48 10.25 -4.14
C LEU A 26 1.26 11.06 -3.10
N THR A 27 2.54 10.79 -2.88
CA THR A 27 3.35 11.51 -1.88
C THR A 27 4.46 12.38 -2.49
N MET A 28 4.45 12.58 -3.82
CA MET A 28 5.47 13.34 -4.53
C MET A 28 5.53 14.79 -4.00
N GLY A 29 6.75 15.28 -3.76
CA GLY A 29 6.99 16.62 -3.20
C GLY A 29 6.95 16.67 -1.67
N TYR A 30 6.62 15.57 -0.99
CA TYR A 30 6.64 15.50 0.47
C TYR A 30 7.81 14.65 0.96
N ALA A 31 8.69 15.26 1.78
CA ALA A 31 9.87 14.58 2.33
C ALA A 31 9.53 13.34 3.19
N TRP A 32 8.32 13.28 3.74
CA TRP A 32 7.84 12.15 4.54
C TRP A 32 7.32 10.96 3.70
N GLY A 33 7.12 11.15 2.38
CA GLY A 33 6.36 10.22 1.54
C GLY A 33 6.93 8.81 1.50
N GLU A 34 8.21 8.68 1.16
CA GLU A 34 8.86 7.37 1.03
C GLU A 34 8.93 6.62 2.37
N ASN A 35 9.21 7.33 3.47
CA ASN A 35 9.22 6.73 4.80
C ASN A 35 7.83 6.25 5.21
N ALA A 36 6.78 7.03 4.92
CA ALA A 36 5.40 6.61 5.19
C ALA A 36 4.99 5.37 4.38
N ILE A 37 5.45 5.24 3.13
CA ILE A 37 5.26 4.05 2.31
C ILE A 37 6.01 2.85 2.90
N ARG A 38 7.25 3.06 3.37
CA ARG A 38 8.07 2.04 4.02
C ARG A 38 7.42 1.54 5.31
N ASP A 39 6.93 2.44 6.15
CA ASP A 39 6.26 2.10 7.39
C ASP A 39 5.02 1.24 7.13
N LEU A 40 4.20 1.62 6.15
CA LEU A 40 3.06 0.82 5.69
C LEU A 40 3.48 -0.60 5.25
N TRP A 41 4.57 -0.72 4.50
CA TRP A 41 5.10 -2.01 4.04
C TRP A 41 5.62 -2.89 5.20
N LEU A 42 6.26 -2.26 6.19
CA LEU A 42 6.84 -2.95 7.34
C LEU A 42 5.80 -3.46 8.35
N LEU A 43 4.58 -2.91 8.36
CA LEU A 43 3.47 -3.49 9.14
C LEU A 43 3.20 -4.95 8.74
N GLY A 44 3.44 -5.28 7.48
CA GLY A 44 3.28 -6.60 6.91
C GLY A 44 4.36 -7.59 7.32
N ALA A 45 3.96 -8.84 7.54
CA ALA A 45 4.91 -9.95 7.66
C ALA A 45 5.62 -10.22 6.31
N PRO A 46 6.93 -10.56 6.33
CA PRO A 46 7.61 -11.03 5.13
C PRO A 46 7.09 -12.40 4.69
N ILE A 47 7.01 -12.60 3.37
CA ILE A 47 6.67 -13.89 2.78
C ILE A 47 7.93 -14.75 2.70
N PRO A 48 7.91 -15.99 3.22
CA PRO A 48 9.02 -16.92 3.06
C PRO A 48 9.31 -17.16 1.59
N THR A 49 10.58 -17.04 1.18
CA THR A 49 11.04 -17.38 -0.17
C THR A 49 12.08 -18.48 -0.08
N SER A 50 11.98 -19.47 -0.98
CA SER A 50 12.98 -20.53 -1.13
C SER A 50 14.24 -20.04 -1.85
N ASN A 51 14.15 -18.90 -2.56
CA ASN A 51 15.26 -18.27 -3.26
C ASN A 51 15.78 -17.07 -2.45
N PRO A 52 17.01 -17.13 -1.88
CA PRO A 52 17.57 -16.06 -1.08
C PRO A 52 17.96 -14.80 -1.88
N LEU A 53 18.06 -14.90 -3.21
CA LEU A 53 18.30 -13.76 -4.09
C LEU A 53 17.01 -13.08 -4.56
N ALA A 54 15.84 -13.67 -4.26
CA ALA A 54 14.56 -13.07 -4.65
C ALA A 54 14.30 -11.80 -3.81
N PRO A 55 13.72 -10.75 -4.42
CA PRO A 55 13.29 -9.58 -3.68
C PRO A 55 12.34 -9.93 -2.54
N THR A 56 12.53 -9.30 -1.38
CA THR A 56 11.64 -9.49 -0.24
C THR A 56 10.24 -8.99 -0.58
N LYS A 57 9.24 -9.85 -0.38
CA LYS A 57 7.81 -9.50 -0.45
C LYS A 57 7.22 -9.47 0.95
N ARG A 58 6.26 -8.59 1.19
CA ARG A 58 5.49 -8.52 2.44
C ARG A 58 4.01 -8.41 2.15
N ILE A 59 3.21 -8.78 3.16
CA ILE A 59 1.75 -8.63 3.14
C ILE A 59 1.39 -7.18 3.48
N VAL A 60 0.91 -6.40 2.52
CA VAL A 60 0.25 -5.13 2.80
C VAL A 60 -1.22 -5.39 3.15
N PHE A 61 -1.60 -5.09 4.39
CA PHE A 61 -2.96 -5.31 4.86
C PHE A 61 -3.94 -4.33 4.17
N PRO A 62 -5.01 -4.82 3.51
CA PRO A 62 -5.99 -3.97 2.85
C PRO A 62 -6.58 -2.88 3.75
N GLY A 63 -6.84 -3.23 5.02
CA GLY A 63 -7.31 -2.29 6.04
C GLY A 63 -6.36 -1.13 6.28
N LYS A 64 -5.08 -1.44 6.46
CA LYS A 64 -4.07 -0.41 6.73
C LYS A 64 -3.74 0.42 5.50
N LEU A 65 -3.76 -0.18 4.32
CA LEU A 65 -3.64 0.56 3.08
C LEU A 65 -4.81 1.53 2.86
N ALA A 66 -6.05 1.10 3.13
CA ALA A 66 -7.21 1.97 3.00
C ALA A 66 -7.17 3.16 3.98
N GLU A 67 -6.81 2.91 5.25
CA GLU A 67 -6.59 3.96 6.26
C GLU A 67 -5.48 4.93 5.80
N TRP A 68 -4.34 4.39 5.34
CA TRP A 68 -3.22 5.20 4.85
C TRP A 68 -3.58 6.06 3.64
N LEU A 69 -4.32 5.51 2.67
CA LEU A 69 -4.74 6.23 1.47
C LEU A 69 -5.70 7.36 1.82
N ALA A 70 -6.65 7.13 2.73
CA ALA A 70 -7.56 8.17 3.20
C ALA A 70 -6.79 9.35 3.81
N ASP A 71 -5.86 9.06 4.72
CA ASP A 71 -5.05 10.08 5.39
C ASP A 71 -4.17 10.89 4.42
N VAL A 72 -3.54 10.22 3.45
CA VAL A 72 -2.67 10.88 2.44
C VAL A 72 -3.49 11.76 1.50
N LEU A 73 -4.63 11.27 1.03
CA LEU A 73 -5.49 12.01 0.10
C LEU A 73 -6.14 13.21 0.78
N GLU A 74 -6.59 13.07 2.03
CA GLU A 74 -7.11 14.17 2.84
C GLU A 74 -6.07 15.29 2.98
N LYS A 75 -4.82 14.96 3.36
CA LYS A 75 -3.73 15.94 3.48
C LYS A 75 -3.40 16.68 2.18
N LYS A 76 -3.68 16.06 1.03
CA LYS A 76 -3.45 16.65 -0.29
C LYS A 76 -4.67 17.33 -0.88
N GLY A 77 -5.83 17.24 -0.24
CA GLY A 77 -7.11 17.66 -0.82
C GLY A 77 -7.44 16.90 -2.11
N GLN A 78 -6.99 15.64 -2.23
CA GLN A 78 -7.28 14.80 -3.38
C GLN A 78 -8.52 13.93 -3.13
N PRO A 79 -9.30 13.61 -4.18
CA PRO A 79 -10.48 12.77 -4.04
C PRO A 79 -10.12 11.29 -3.80
N LEU A 80 -11.04 10.56 -3.15
CA LEU A 80 -10.85 9.16 -2.74
C LEU A 80 -10.75 8.17 -3.92
N ASP A 81 -11.27 8.53 -5.08
CA ASP A 81 -11.21 7.73 -6.32
C ASP A 81 -9.77 7.54 -6.83
N VAL A 82 -8.88 8.50 -6.57
CA VAL A 82 -7.44 8.37 -6.78
C VAL A 82 -6.87 7.23 -5.95
N GLY A 83 -7.30 7.12 -4.68
CA GLY A 83 -6.92 6.02 -3.80
C GLY A 83 -7.44 4.66 -4.27
N ALA A 84 -8.67 4.62 -4.77
CA ALA A 84 -9.25 3.40 -5.36
C ALA A 84 -8.44 2.91 -6.57
N THR A 85 -7.96 3.84 -7.40
CA THR A 85 -7.11 3.50 -8.57
C THR A 85 -5.75 2.94 -8.14
N ALA A 86 -5.12 3.53 -7.13
CA ALA A 86 -3.88 3.02 -6.57
C ALA A 86 -4.06 1.63 -5.95
N TYR A 87 -5.13 1.43 -5.18
CA TYR A 87 -5.48 0.13 -4.60
C TYR A 87 -5.68 -0.94 -5.68
N ALA A 88 -6.47 -0.64 -6.72
CA ALA A 88 -6.70 -1.57 -7.83
C ALA A 88 -5.42 -1.92 -8.60
N SER A 89 -4.47 -0.97 -8.69
CA SER A 89 -3.18 -1.19 -9.33
C SER A 89 -2.29 -2.12 -8.51
N LEU A 90 -2.25 -1.95 -7.18
CA LEU A 90 -1.56 -2.87 -6.28
C LEU A 90 -2.15 -4.27 -6.32
N LEU A 91 -3.48 -4.38 -6.40
CA LEU A 91 -4.16 -5.68 -6.51
C LEU A 91 -3.73 -6.44 -7.78
N LYS A 92 -3.54 -5.73 -8.90
CA LYS A 92 -3.05 -6.33 -10.16
C LYS A 92 -1.59 -6.77 -10.10
N GLN A 93 -0.76 -6.11 -9.28
CA GLN A 93 0.66 -6.45 -9.13
C GLN A 93 0.93 -7.47 -8.02
N SER A 94 -0.03 -7.64 -7.12
CA SER A 94 0.03 -8.64 -6.06
C SER A 94 0.09 -10.05 -6.66
N VAL A 95 0.89 -10.92 -6.05
CA VAL A 95 1.04 -12.33 -6.42
C VAL A 95 0.61 -13.29 -5.33
#